data_AF-A0A7H0VIP9-F1
#
_entry.id   AF-A0A7H0VIP9-F1
#
_cell.length_a   1.000
_cell.length_b   1.000
_cell.length_c   1.000
_cell.angle_alpha   90.00
_cell.angle_beta   90.00
_cell.angle_gamma   90.00
#
_symmetry.space_group_name_H-M   'P 1'
#
loop_
_entity.id
_entity.type
_entity.pdbx_description
1 polymer ?
#
loop_
_entity_poly.entity_id
_entity_poly.type
_entity_poly.pdbx_seq_one_letter_code
_entity_poly.pdbx_strand_id
1 'polypeptide(L)'
;MEKDKTILDLLERLKSSLDLTALKVVDHWPSDLCAIGLQKENRLIYISTFNFANREKPGYDYDLELINRLDETNIYILKKGREASEDELINEIKAFFEL
;
A
#
# COMPACT_ATOMS: atom_id res chain seq x y z
N MET A 1 12.59 -10.24 -1.10
CA MET A 1 11.23 -10.23 -1.67
C MET A 1 11.39 -10.00 -3.16
N GLU A 2 10.84 -10.86 -4.00
CA GLU A 2 10.87 -10.67 -5.45
C GLU A 2 9.64 -9.84 -5.84
N LYS A 3 9.87 -8.58 -6.22
CA LYS A 3 8.86 -7.61 -6.63
C LYS A 3 9.41 -6.77 -7.77
N ASP A 4 8.50 -6.17 -8.53
CA ASP A 4 8.85 -5.22 -9.56
C ASP A 4 9.57 -4.00 -8.97
N LYS A 5 10.50 -3.43 -9.73
CA LYS A 5 11.29 -2.28 -9.28
C LYS A 5 10.41 -1.09 -8.88
N THR A 6 9.28 -0.88 -9.56
CA THR A 6 8.42 0.28 -9.31
C THR A 6 7.82 0.28 -7.90
N ILE A 7 7.38 -0.88 -7.39
CA ILE A 7 6.82 -0.99 -6.04
C ILE A 7 7.92 -0.96 -4.97
N LEU A 8 9.11 -1.49 -5.27
CA LEU A 8 10.27 -1.39 -4.38
C LEU A 8 10.75 0.05 -4.25
N ASP A 9 10.85 0.78 -5.37
CA ASP A 9 11.22 2.20 -5.37
C ASP A 9 10.18 3.04 -4.61
N LEU A 10 8.89 2.73 -4.74
CA LEU A 10 7.84 3.35 -3.92
C LEU A 10 8.07 3.11 -2.44
N LEU A 11 8.35 1.86 -2.03
CA LEU A 11 8.55 1.53 -0.62
C LEU A 11 9.72 2.32 -0.01
N GLU A 12 10.81 2.51 -0.75
CA GLU A 12 11.95 3.32 -0.30
C GLU A 12 11.60 4.81 -0.18
N ARG A 13 10.79 5.36 -1.11
CA ARG A 13 10.27 6.73 -1.00
C ARG A 13 9.35 6.89 0.20
N LEU A 14 8.44 5.94 0.44
CA LEU A 14 7.56 5.97 1.61
C LEU A 14 8.36 5.93 2.92
N LYS A 15 9.38 5.08 3.03
CA LYS A 15 10.28 5.04 4.20
C LYS A 15 11.04 6.36 4.42
N SER A 16 11.31 7.11 3.35
CA SER A 16 11.99 8.41 3.43
C SER A 16 11.04 9.53 3.84
N SER A 17 9.73 9.38 3.58
CA SER A 17 8.70 10.40 3.83
C SER A 17 7.89 10.17 5.10
N LEU A 18 7.91 8.95 5.65
CA LEU A 18 7.08 8.50 6.77
C LEU A 18 7.89 7.68 7.78
N ASP A 19 7.58 7.82 9.07
CA ASP A 19 8.03 6.86 10.08
C ASP A 19 7.18 5.58 10.01
N LEU A 20 7.70 4.59 9.29
CA LEU A 20 7.03 3.30 9.11
C LEU A 20 7.40 2.27 10.20
N THR A 21 8.11 2.66 11.27
CA THR A 21 8.59 1.71 12.30
C THR A 21 7.47 0.92 12.98
N ALA A 22 6.30 1.53 13.12
CA ALA A 22 5.11 0.89 13.68
C ALA A 22 4.30 0.08 12.66
N LEU A 23 4.67 0.09 11.38
CA LEU A 23 3.97 -0.64 10.32
C LEU A 23 4.76 -1.89 9.90
N LYS A 24 4.02 -2.95 9.57
CA LYS A 24 4.57 -4.15 8.92
C LYS A 24 4.39 -4.03 7.42
N VAL A 25 5.45 -4.26 6.66
CA VAL A 25 5.37 -4.46 5.21
C VAL A 25 4.96 -5.91 4.97
N VAL A 26 3.87 -6.14 4.24
CA VAL A 26 3.30 -7.47 3.98
C VAL A 26 3.13 -7.72 2.49
N ASP A 27 3.32 -8.98 2.10
CA ASP A 27 3.12 -9.47 0.74
C ASP A 27 2.16 -10.67 0.79
N HIS A 28 0.87 -10.38 0.72
CA HIS A 28 -0.18 -11.40 0.73
C HIS A 28 -0.40 -12.04 -0.65
N TRP A 29 0.12 -11.43 -1.72
CA TRP A 29 0.00 -11.94 -3.09
C TRP A 29 1.37 -11.96 -3.78
N PRO A 30 2.17 -13.04 -3.56
CA PRO A 30 3.52 -13.13 -4.12
C PRO A 30 3.56 -13.08 -5.66
N SER A 31 2.48 -13.49 -6.32
CA SER A 31 2.37 -13.44 -7.78
C SER A 31 2.11 -12.04 -8.34
N ASP A 32 1.62 -11.10 -7.51
CA ASP A 32 1.46 -9.70 -7.92
C ASP A 32 2.75 -8.95 -7.62
N LEU A 33 3.61 -8.85 -8.62
CA LEU A 33 4.93 -8.24 -8.45
C LEU A 33 4.88 -6.72 -8.22
N CYS A 34 3.76 -6.06 -8.57
CA CYS A 34 3.64 -4.61 -8.54
C CYS A 34 2.85 -4.10 -7.34
N ALA A 35 2.54 -4.97 -6.36
CA ALA A 35 1.76 -4.58 -5.20
C ALA A 35 2.39 -4.98 -3.87
N ILE A 36 2.13 -4.16 -2.84
CA ILE A 36 2.61 -4.39 -1.48
C ILE A 36 1.60 -3.86 -0.45
N GLY A 37 1.55 -4.51 0.71
CA GLY A 37 0.75 -4.06 1.84
C GLY A 37 1.57 -3.34 2.91
N LEU A 38 0.97 -2.33 3.54
CA LEU A 38 1.41 -1.81 4.84
C LEU A 38 0.33 -2.11 5.88
N GLN A 39 0.70 -2.69 7.02
CA GLN A 39 -0.24 -3.19 8.01
C GLN A 39 0.08 -2.69 9.42
N LYS A 40 -0.96 -2.26 10.15
CA LYS A 40 -0.94 -1.99 11.59
C LYS A 40 -2.19 -2.61 12.22
N GLU A 41 -1.97 -3.57 13.12
CA GLU A 41 -3.05 -4.39 13.68
C GLU A 41 -3.93 -5.01 12.58
N ASN A 42 -5.22 -4.67 12.54
CA ASN A 42 -6.18 -5.13 11.54
C ASN A 42 -6.45 -4.11 10.43
N ARG A 43 -5.70 -3.01 10.36
CA ARG A 43 -5.74 -2.04 9.26
C ARG A 43 -4.65 -2.40 8.24
N LEU A 44 -5.04 -2.52 6.98
CA LEU A 44 -4.15 -2.81 5.86
C LEU A 44 -4.41 -1.79 4.75
N ILE A 45 -3.35 -1.22 4.18
CA ILE A 45 -3.43 -0.56 2.88
C ILE A 45 -2.67 -1.42 1.88
N TYR A 46 -3.33 -1.86 0.83
CA TYR A 46 -2.70 -2.56 -0.29
C TYR A 46 -2.49 -1.56 -1.43
N ILE A 47 -1.26 -1.43 -1.90
CA ILE A 47 -0.85 -0.40 -2.87
C ILE A 47 -0.31 -1.10 -4.11
N SER A 48 -0.73 -0.66 -5.30
CA SER A 48 -0.29 -1.20 -6.59
C SER A 48 0.24 -0.10 -7.52
N THR A 49 1.36 -0.38 -8.19
CA THR A 49 1.95 0.45 -9.25
C THR A 49 1.63 -0.07 -10.66
N PHE A 50 0.92 -1.20 -10.78
CA PHE A 50 0.78 -1.97 -12.02
C PHE A 50 0.30 -1.13 -13.22
N ASN A 51 -0.73 -0.32 -13.02
CA ASN A 51 -1.35 0.50 -14.09
C ASN A 51 -0.51 1.73 -14.51
N PHE A 52 0.60 2.00 -13.82
CA PHE A 52 1.36 3.25 -13.94
C PHE A 52 2.86 3.05 -14.20
N ALA A 53 3.33 1.79 -14.24
CA ALA A 53 4.75 1.46 -14.37
C ALA A 53 5.45 2.08 -15.59
N ASN A 54 4.69 2.38 -16.67
CA ASN A 54 5.21 2.94 -17.92
C ASN A 54 4.88 4.42 -18.15
N ARG A 55 4.43 5.16 -17.12
CA ARG A 55 4.04 6.57 -17.25
C ARG A 55 5.16 7.52 -16.81
N GLU A 56 5.17 8.72 -17.40
CA GLU A 56 6.11 9.79 -16.98
C GLU A 56 5.87 10.26 -15.55
N LYS A 57 4.59 10.29 -15.12
CA LYS A 57 4.21 10.62 -13.75
C LYS A 57 3.79 9.34 -13.02
N PRO A 58 4.35 9.07 -11.83
CA PRO A 58 3.94 7.94 -11.03
C PRO A 58 2.50 8.13 -10.56
N GLY A 59 1.73 7.05 -10.60
CA GLY A 59 0.39 6.95 -10.04
C GLY A 59 0.25 5.65 -9.27
N TYR A 60 -0.73 5.61 -8.37
CA TYR A 60 -0.92 4.48 -7.47
C TYR A 60 -2.40 4.14 -7.35
N ASP A 61 -2.71 2.85 -7.40
CA ASP A 61 -3.99 2.34 -6.94
C ASP A 61 -3.81 1.82 -5.51
N TYR A 62 -4.77 2.09 -4.63
CA TYR A 62 -4.75 1.54 -3.28
C TYR A 62 -6.13 1.16 -2.78
N ASP A 63 -6.19 0.15 -1.93
CA ASP A 63 -7.39 -0.26 -1.20
C ASP A 63 -7.08 -0.19 0.32
N LEU A 64 -7.90 0.55 1.07
CA LEU A 64 -7.87 0.58 2.54
C LEU A 64 -8.78 -0.54 3.04
N GLU A 65 -8.24 -1.40 3.87
CA GLU A 65 -8.82 -2.68 4.24
C GLU A 65 -8.84 -2.85 5.76
N LEU A 66 -9.93 -3.44 6.27
CA LEU A 66 -10.01 -4.00 7.61
C LEU A 66 -10.04 -5.52 7.54
N ILE A 67 -9.03 -6.14 8.12
CA ILE A 67 -8.93 -7.59 8.26
C ILE A 67 -9.80 -8.02 9.43
N ASN A 68 -10.71 -8.98 9.21
CA ASN A 68 -11.46 -9.56 10.31
C ASN A 68 -10.54 -10.43 11.18
N ARG A 69 -10.42 -10.10 12.48
CA ARG A 69 -9.55 -10.82 13.43
C ARG A 69 -10.02 -12.26 13.72
N LEU A 70 -11.28 -12.59 13.41
CA LEU A 70 -11.85 -13.92 13.60
C LEU A 70 -11.77 -14.80 12.34
N ASP A 71 -11.59 -14.17 11.18
CA ASP A 71 -11.47 -14.82 9.87
C ASP A 71 -10.66 -13.91 8.94
N GLU A 72 -9.34 -14.12 8.90
CA GLU A 72 -8.41 -13.28 8.13
C GLU A 72 -8.65 -13.35 6.61
N THR A 73 -9.48 -14.28 6.14
CA THR A 73 -9.91 -14.34 4.73
C THR A 73 -11.01 -13.34 4.41
N ASN A 74 -11.67 -12.78 5.43
CA ASN A 74 -12.74 -11.81 5.29
C ASN A 74 -12.19 -10.39 5.45
N ILE A 75 -12.14 -9.69 4.33
CA ILE A 75 -11.55 -8.35 4.21
C ILE A 75 -12.65 -7.35 3.87
N TYR A 76 -12.74 -6.29 4.65
CA TYR A 76 -13.66 -5.18 4.39
C TYR A 76 -12.91 -4.02 3.74
N ILE A 77 -13.25 -3.69 2.50
CA ILE A 77 -12.68 -2.53 1.82
C ILE A 77 -13.42 -1.27 2.30
N LEU A 78 -12.70 -0.40 3.01
CA LEU A 78 -13.19 0.88 3.50
C LEU A 78 -13.16 1.96 2.43
N LYS A 79 -12.10 1.98 1.62
CA LYS A 79 -11.88 3.00 0.59
C LYS A 79 -11.00 2.45 -0.52
N LYS A 80 -11.21 2.98 -1.72
CA LYS A 80 -10.41 2.73 -2.90
C LYS A 80 -9.91 4.06 -3.43
N GLY A 81 -8.60 4.21 -3.59
CA GLY A 81 -7.99 5.27 -4.37
C GLY A 81 -7.52 4.73 -5.71
N ARG A 82 -7.76 5.50 -6.77
CA ARG A 82 -7.35 5.11 -8.12
C ARG A 82 -6.57 6.25 -8.75
N GLU A 83 -5.46 5.91 -9.41
CA GLU A 83 -4.55 6.90 -10.02
C GLU A 83 -4.14 8.02 -9.05
N ALA A 84 -3.97 7.68 -7.77
CA ALA A 84 -3.54 8.62 -6.76
C ALA A 84 -2.10 9.07 -7.03
N SER A 85 -1.84 10.36 -6.85
CA SER A 85 -0.48 10.89 -6.75
C SER A 85 0.21 10.38 -5.49
N GLU A 86 1.54 10.57 -5.42
CA GLU A 86 2.31 10.18 -4.22
C GLU A 86 1.89 10.97 -2.99
N ASP A 87 1.62 12.27 -3.14
CA ASP A 87 1.18 13.13 -2.04
C ASP A 87 -0.20 12.71 -1.50
N GLU A 88 -1.13 12.36 -2.39
CA GLU A 88 -2.43 11.80 -2.00
C GLU A 88 -2.26 10.49 -1.25
N LEU A 89 -1.46 9.55 -1.78
CA LEU A 89 -1.18 8.28 -1.12
C LEU A 89 -0.56 8.48 0.27
N ILE A 90 0.42 9.38 0.41
CA ILE A 90 1.06 9.69 1.69
C ILE A 90 0.05 10.25 2.69
N ASN A 91 -0.81 11.17 2.27
CA ASN A 91 -1.84 11.74 3.13
C ASN A 91 -2.84 10.68 3.61
N GLU A 92 -3.20 9.74 2.73
CA GLU A 92 -4.09 8.63 3.06
C GLU A 92 -3.44 7.65 4.03
N ILE A 93 -2.16 7.31 3.84
CA ILE A 93 -1.40 6.46 4.78
C ILE A 93 -1.35 7.11 6.16
N LYS A 94 -1.05 8.41 6.24
CA LYS A 94 -1.03 9.15 7.53
C LYS A 94 -2.39 9.15 8.20
N ALA A 95 -3.44 9.50 7.47
CA ALA A 95 -4.80 9.53 8.00
C ALA A 95 -5.25 8.13 8.45
N PHE A 96 -4.91 7.09 7.71
CA PHE A 96 -5.37 5.73 7.97
C PHE A 96 -4.66 5.06 9.15
N PHE A 97 -3.36 5.34 9.36
CA PHE A 97 -2.57 4.75 10.45
C PHE A 97 -2.34 5.68 11.64
N GLU A 98 -2.84 6.91 11.57
CA GLU A 98 -2.68 7.95 12.58
C GLU A 98 -1.18 8.27 12.80
N LEU A 99 -0.48 8.55 11.70
CA LEU A 99 0.95 8.92 11.66
C LEU A 99 1.16 10.43 11.51
#